data_AF-A0A136Q7F2-F1
#
_entry.id   AF-A0A136Q7F2-F1
#
_cell.length_a   1.000
_cell.length_b   1.000
_cell.length_c   1.000
_cell.angle_alpha   90.00
_cell.angle_beta   90.00
_cell.angle_gamma   90.00
#
_symmetry.space_group_name_H-M   'P 1'
#
loop_
_entity.id
_entity.type
_entity.pdbx_description
1 polymer ?
#
loop_
_entity_poly.entity_id
_entity_poly.type
_entity_poly.pdbx_seq_one_letter_code
_entity_poly.pdbx_strand_id
1 'polypeptide(L)'
;MEISDRILKILEDFKITPYQIHKDTGISEGTFTNWKARPTSKVKSDTVVTLAKYLGVSCDFLLIGENDPSVKEREAKALLPYKEIIDSYKNATIKSRNLARAALDLPPEK
;
A
#
# COMPACT_ATOMS: atom_id res chain seq x y z
N MET A 1 11.89 12.52 -4.02
CA MET A 1 11.07 11.88 -5.08
C MET A 1 9.73 12.59 -5.08
N GLU A 2 9.31 13.08 -6.25
CA GLU A 2 8.01 13.73 -6.39
C GLU A 2 6.87 12.71 -6.31
N ILE A 3 5.65 13.16 -5.95
CA ILE A 3 4.49 12.26 -5.88
C ILE A 3 4.21 11.60 -7.23
N SER A 4 4.29 12.35 -8.33
CA SER A 4 4.06 11.80 -9.66
C SER A 4 5.07 10.71 -10.03
N ASP A 5 6.35 10.86 -9.64
CA ASP A 5 7.38 9.83 -9.88
C ASP A 5 7.08 8.56 -9.11
N ARG A 6 6.62 8.69 -7.85
CA ARG A 6 6.22 7.53 -7.05
C ARG A 6 5.08 6.79 -7.73
N ILE A 7 4.06 7.52 -8.15
CA ILE A 7 2.90 6.96 -8.85
C ILE A 7 3.36 6.22 -10.12
N LEU A 8 4.25 6.82 -10.93
CA LEU A 8 4.77 6.16 -12.12
C LEU A 8 5.48 4.84 -11.81
N LYS A 9 6.31 4.79 -10.75
CA LYS A 9 6.95 3.53 -10.31
C LYS A 9 5.96 2.48 -9.86
N ILE A 10 4.94 2.88 -9.08
CA ILE A 10 3.88 1.96 -8.64
C ILE A 10 3.16 1.36 -9.84
N LEU A 11 2.86 2.18 -10.86
CA LEU A 11 2.22 1.69 -12.09
C LEU A 11 3.11 0.70 -12.85
N GLU A 12 4.42 0.94 -12.90
CA GLU A 12 5.40 0.03 -13.48
C GLU A 12 5.45 -1.31 -12.71
N ASP A 13 5.48 -1.28 -11.38
CA ASP A 13 5.49 -2.47 -10.53
C ASP A 13 4.20 -3.31 -10.71
N PHE A 14 3.06 -2.62 -10.87
CA PHE A 14 1.76 -3.24 -11.13
C PHE A 14 1.60 -3.67 -12.60
N LYS A 15 2.58 -3.38 -13.47
CA LYS A 15 2.55 -3.63 -14.92
C LYS A 15 1.33 -3.02 -15.62
N ILE A 16 0.91 -1.85 -15.15
CA ILE A 16 -0.22 -1.10 -15.69
C ILE A 16 0.30 0.01 -16.60
N THR A 17 -0.29 0.08 -17.79
CA THR A 17 0.07 1.07 -18.81
C THR A 17 -0.81 2.31 -18.72
N PRO A 18 -0.30 3.50 -19.12
CA PRO A 18 -1.11 4.71 -19.24
C PRO A 18 -2.38 4.52 -20.08
N TYR A 19 -2.32 3.70 -21.13
CA TYR A 19 -3.44 3.36 -21.99
C TYR A 19 -4.57 2.64 -21.23
N GLN A 20 -4.23 1.64 -20.40
CA GLN A 20 -5.21 0.94 -19.56
C GLN A 20 -5.89 1.92 -18.60
N ILE A 21 -5.11 2.77 -17.93
CA ILE A 21 -5.67 3.77 -17.01
C ILE A 21 -6.56 4.76 -17.76
N HIS A 22 -6.16 5.23 -18.94
CA HIS A 22 -6.95 6.14 -19.74
C HIS A 22 -8.30 5.53 -20.12
N LYS A 23 -8.28 4.29 -20.61
CA LYS A 23 -9.47 3.54 -21.00
C LYS A 23 -10.43 3.34 -19.81
N ASP A 24 -9.91 3.00 -18.64
CA ASP A 24 -10.73 2.56 -17.50
C ASP A 24 -11.16 3.72 -16.60
N THR A 25 -10.40 4.82 -16.57
CA THR A 25 -10.59 5.93 -15.62
C THR A 25 -10.81 7.30 -16.27
N GLY A 26 -10.52 7.44 -17.57
CA GLY A 26 -10.57 8.71 -18.29
C GLY A 26 -9.40 9.66 -18.02
N ILE A 27 -8.44 9.31 -17.16
CA ILE A 27 -7.22 10.11 -16.96
C ILE A 27 -6.43 10.13 -18.29
N SER A 28 -6.13 11.31 -18.82
CA SER A 28 -5.41 11.43 -20.10
C SER A 28 -4.03 10.81 -20.03
N GLU A 29 -3.65 10.04 -21.06
CA GLU A 29 -2.29 9.50 -21.23
C GLU A 29 -1.20 10.60 -21.16
N GLY A 30 -1.53 11.79 -21.67
CA GLY A 30 -0.64 12.96 -21.63
C GLY A 30 -0.27 13.40 -20.21
N THR A 31 -1.08 13.07 -19.21
CA THR A 31 -0.78 13.30 -17.79
C THR A 31 0.49 12.55 -17.39
N PHE A 32 0.60 11.27 -17.76
CA PHE A 32 1.74 10.43 -17.42
C PHE A 32 2.98 10.81 -18.22
N THR A 33 2.82 11.18 -19.49
CA THR A 33 3.92 11.72 -20.31
C THR A 33 4.48 13.01 -19.71
N ASN A 34 3.60 13.92 -19.28
CA ASN A 34 4.02 15.16 -18.63
C ASN A 34 4.74 14.89 -17.30
N TRP A 35 4.25 13.94 -16.49
CA TRP A 35 4.92 13.55 -15.24
C TRP A 35 6.31 12.94 -15.49
N LYS A 36 6.47 12.10 -16.52
CA LYS A 36 7.78 11.55 -16.92
C LYS A 36 8.76 12.65 -17.31
N ALA A 37 8.29 13.66 -18.04
CA ALA A 37 9.13 14.78 -18.48
C ALA A 37 9.41 15.78 -17.36
N ARG A 38 8.43 16.01 -16.47
CA ARG A 38 8.47 17.00 -15.39
C ARG A 38 7.76 16.45 -14.16
N PRO A 39 8.49 15.72 -13.30
CA PRO A 39 7.96 15.23 -12.05
C PRO A 39 7.41 16.35 -11.16
N THR A 40 6.33 16.08 -10.43
CA THR A 40 5.68 17.07 -9.57
C THR A 40 4.94 16.45 -8.38
N SER A 41 4.96 17.17 -7.26
CA SER A 41 4.10 16.90 -6.10
C SER A 41 2.74 17.59 -6.18
N LYS A 42 2.47 18.38 -7.23
CA LYS A 42 1.19 19.08 -7.44
C LYS A 42 0.17 18.20 -8.20
N VAL A 43 0.03 16.94 -7.78
CA VAL A 43 -0.97 16.02 -8.35
C VAL A 43 -2.35 16.37 -7.78
N LYS A 44 -3.37 16.44 -8.64
CA LYS A 44 -4.75 16.72 -8.19
C LYS A 44 -5.27 15.60 -7.29
N SER A 45 -5.96 15.95 -6.22
CA SER A 45 -6.59 15.01 -5.28
C SER A 45 -7.47 13.99 -6.00
N ASP A 46 -8.29 14.43 -6.96
CA ASP A 46 -9.22 13.56 -7.69
C ASP A 46 -8.47 12.50 -8.51
N THR A 47 -7.32 12.85 -9.07
CA THR A 47 -6.45 11.90 -9.78
C THR A 47 -5.88 10.86 -8.83
N VAL A 48 -5.41 11.28 -7.64
CA VAL A 48 -4.90 10.35 -6.60
C VAL A 48 -6.00 9.40 -6.15
N VAL A 49 -7.20 9.90 -5.85
CA VAL A 49 -8.34 9.09 -5.40
C VAL A 49 -8.78 8.10 -6.49
N THR A 50 -8.83 8.55 -7.75
CA THR A 50 -9.20 7.70 -8.88
C THR A 50 -8.20 6.58 -9.09
N LEU A 51 -6.90 6.88 -9.07
CA LEU A 51 -5.84 5.88 -9.18
C LEU A 51 -5.85 4.90 -8.00
N ALA A 52 -6.04 5.40 -6.77
CA ALA A 52 -6.10 4.55 -5.58
C ALA A 52 -7.23 3.52 -5.68
N LYS A 53 -8.42 3.96 -6.10
CA LYS A 53 -9.56 3.08 -6.35
C LYS A 53 -9.28 2.08 -7.48
N TYR A 54 -8.71 2.53 -8.59
CA TYR A 54 -8.38 1.66 -9.73
C TYR A 54 -7.37 0.58 -9.37
N LEU A 55 -6.35 0.92 -8.57
CA LEU A 55 -5.28 0.01 -8.15
C LEU A 55 -5.65 -0.84 -6.94
N GLY A 56 -6.75 -0.53 -6.24
CA GLY A 56 -7.13 -1.21 -5.00
C GLY A 56 -6.20 -0.92 -3.82
N VAL A 57 -5.59 0.27 -3.79
CA VAL A 57 -4.63 0.70 -2.76
C VAL A 57 -5.12 1.94 -2.02
N SER A 58 -4.46 2.30 -0.91
CA SER A 58 -4.78 3.55 -0.19
C SER A 58 -4.22 4.78 -0.92
N CYS A 59 -4.84 5.95 -0.70
CA CYS A 59 -4.27 7.22 -1.18
C CYS A 59 -2.89 7.49 -0.54
N ASP A 60 -2.72 7.12 0.73
CA ASP A 60 -1.44 7.26 1.43
C ASP A 60 -0.33 6.47 0.74
N PHE A 61 -0.63 5.27 0.26
CA PHE A 61 0.35 4.48 -0.48
C PHE A 61 0.87 5.23 -1.73
N LEU A 62 -0.01 5.91 -2.46
CA LEU A 62 0.38 6.73 -3.62
C LEU A 62 1.15 8.00 -3.21
N LEU A 63 0.77 8.63 -2.10
CA LEU A 63 1.27 9.95 -1.68
C LEU A 63 2.57 9.90 -0.88
N ILE A 64 2.79 8.85 -0.10
CA ILE A 64 3.94 8.73 0.81
C ILE A 64 4.68 7.39 0.65
N GLY A 65 3.99 6.31 0.23
CA GLY A 65 4.56 4.97 0.04
C GLY A 65 4.53 4.10 1.29
N GLU A 66 4.89 2.81 1.14
CA GLU A 66 4.85 1.80 2.21
C GLU A 66 5.84 2.03 3.37
N ASN A 67 6.94 2.75 3.12
CA ASN A 67 8.01 2.92 4.10
C ASN A 67 7.90 4.23 4.90
N ASP A 68 6.78 4.95 4.79
CA ASP A 68 6.59 6.16 5.56
C ASP A 68 6.38 5.82 7.06
N PRO A 69 7.17 6.43 7.97
CA PRO A 69 7.04 6.20 9.41
C PRO A 69 5.63 6.44 9.95
N SER A 70 4.87 7.38 9.37
CA SER A 70 3.50 7.68 9.80
C SER A 70 2.51 6.55 9.48
N VAL A 71 2.74 5.80 8.39
CA VAL A 71 1.94 4.61 8.05
C VAL A 71 2.19 3.51 9.07
N LYS A 72 3.47 3.21 9.35
CA LYS A 72 3.87 2.21 10.35
C LYS A 72 3.34 2.55 11.74
N GLU A 73 3.38 3.83 12.11
CA GLU A 73 2.83 4.31 13.38
C GLU A 73 1.31 4.13 13.45
N ARG A 74 0.59 4.46 12.37
CA ARG A 74 -0.87 4.26 12.29
C ARG A 74 -1.26 2.79 12.36
N GLU A 75 -0.55 1.92 11.65
CA GLU A 75 -0.75 0.48 11.72
C GLU A 75 -0.48 -0.07 13.12
N ALA A 76 0.62 0.35 13.76
CA ALA A 76 0.94 -0.03 15.13
C ALA A 76 -0.14 0.44 16.13
N LYS A 77 -0.66 1.67 15.96
CA LYS A 77 -1.78 2.19 16.76
C LYS A 77 -3.07 1.40 16.52
N ALA A 78 -3.36 0.99 15.29
CA ALA A 78 -4.53 0.17 14.96
C ALA A 78 -4.49 -1.21 15.64
N LEU A 79 -3.28 -1.74 15.91
CA LEU A 79 -3.08 -2.99 16.63
C LEU A 79 -3.11 -2.84 18.16
N LEU A 80 -3.11 -1.61 18.69
CA LEU A 80 -3.09 -1.35 20.13
C LEU A 80 -4.22 -2.05 20.92
N PRO A 81 -5.47 -2.14 20.43
CA PRO A 81 -6.54 -2.87 21.11
C PRO A 81 -6.26 -4.38 21.27
N TYR A 82 -5.41 -4.94 20.41
CA TYR A 82 -5.05 -6.36 20.42
C TYR A 82 -3.71 -6.64 21.09
N LYS A 83 -3.07 -5.61 21.69
CA LYS A 83 -1.72 -5.70 22.22
C LYS A 83 -1.54 -6.85 23.21
N GLU A 84 -2.47 -7.02 24.16
CA GLU A 84 -2.37 -8.08 25.17
C GLU A 84 -2.43 -9.49 24.56
N ILE A 85 -3.29 -9.70 23.55
CA ILE A 85 -3.39 -10.98 22.84
C ILE A 85 -2.10 -11.24 22.05
N ILE A 86 -1.59 -10.21 21.35
CA ILE A 86 -0.35 -10.29 20.58
C ILE A 86 0.82 -10.63 21.50
N ASP A 87 0.94 -9.96 22.64
CA ASP A 87 2.01 -10.18 23.61
C ASP A 87 1.91 -11.58 24.23
N SER A 88 0.69 -12.04 24.54
CA SER A 88 0.45 -13.40 25.03
C SER A 88 0.86 -14.46 24.01
N TYR A 89 0.53 -14.27 22.73
CA TYR A 89 0.96 -15.16 21.66
C TYR A 89 2.49 -15.17 21.53
N LYS A 90 3.14 -14.00 21.49
CA LYS A 90 4.60 -13.87 21.35
C LYS A 90 5.38 -14.54 22.49
N ASN A 91 4.86 -14.47 23.70
CA ASN A 91 5.48 -15.05 24.89
C ASN A 91 5.14 -16.54 25.09
N ALA A 92 4.23 -17.11 24.30
CA ALA A 92 3.84 -18.50 24.41
C ALA A 92 4.91 -19.46 23.84
N THR A 93 4.91 -20.69 24.37
CA THR A 93 5.81 -21.75 23.87
C THR A 93 5.59 -22.02 22.38
N ILE A 94 6.62 -22.54 21.70
CA ILE A 94 6.51 -22.87 20.27
C ILE A 94 5.38 -23.88 19.98
N LYS A 95 5.12 -24.81 20.92
CA LYS A 95 3.99 -25.74 20.82
C LYS A 95 2.66 -25.01 20.85
N SER A 96 2.46 -24.10 21.80
CA SER A 96 1.24 -23.31 21.92
C SER A 96 1.01 -22.41 20.70
N ARG A 97 2.06 -21.76 20.20
CA ARG A 97 2.00 -20.95 18.97
C ARG A 97 1.65 -21.81 17.76
N ASN A 98 2.26 -22.99 17.60
CA ASN A 98 1.95 -23.90 16.50
C ASN A 98 0.52 -24.47 16.58
N LEU A 99 -0.03 -24.68 17.77
CA LEU A 99 -1.45 -25.05 17.94
C LEU A 99 -2.38 -23.92 17.46
N ALA A 100 -2.11 -22.66 17.86
CA ALA A 100 -2.89 -21.52 17.40
C ALA A 100 -2.77 -21.32 15.87
N ARG A 101 -1.58 -21.52 15.30
CA ARG A 101 -1.36 -21.48 13.84
C ARG A 101 -2.14 -22.57 13.12
N ALA A 102 -2.14 -23.80 13.64
CA ALA A 102 -2.92 -24.90 13.07
C ALA A 102 -4.43 -24.61 13.07
N ALA A 103 -4.96 -23.96 14.13
CA ALA A 103 -6.37 -23.55 14.20
C ALA A 103 -6.74 -22.44 13.19
N LEU A 104 -5.75 -21.73 12.65
CA LEU A 104 -5.90 -20.68 11.64
C LEU A 104 -5.45 -21.13 10.24
N ASP A 105 -5.23 -22.44 10.04
CA ASP A 105 -4.70 -23.02 8.79
C ASP A 105 -3.35 -22.43 8.34
N LEU A 106 -2.52 -22.00 9.30
CA LEU A 106 -1.20 -21.44 9.06
C LEU A 106 -0.09 -22.50 9.23
N PRO A 107 0.98 -22.46 8.41
CA PRO A 107 2.09 -23.41 8.53
C PRO A 107 2.79 -23.24 9.88
N PRO A 108 3.32 -24.32 10.51
CA PRO A 108 4.01 -24.20 11.80
C PRO A 108 5.27 -23.34 11.70
N GLU A 109 5.65 -22.73 12.82
CA GLU A 109 6.95 -22.07 12.96
C GLU A 109 8.07 -23.13 12.93
N LYS A 110 9.18 -22.77 12.29
CA LYS A 110 10.38 -23.62 12.18
C LYS A 110 11.13 -23.72 13.50
#